data_AF-A0A143PQX5-F1
#
_entry.id   AF-A0A143PQX5-F1
#
_cell.length_a   1.000
_cell.length_b   1.000
_cell.length_c   1.000
_cell.angle_alpha   90.00
_cell.angle_beta   90.00
_cell.angle_gamma   90.00
#
_symmetry.space_group_name_H-M   'P 1'
#
loop_
_entity.id
_entity.type
_entity.pdbx_description
1 polymer ?
#
loop_
_entity_poly.entity_id
_entity_poly.type
_entity_poly.pdbx_seq_one_letter_code
_entity_poly.pdbx_strand_id
1 'polypeptide(L)'
;MTELKFSNSMIEAWWRSLKHHWLFLYALDSVATVRRLVAFYVDEHNRVLPHSAFRGQTPDEMYFGTGDAISAELASRADAARRARLKENRAMTCETCPVLNATV
;
A
#
# COMPACT_ATOMS: atom_id res chain seq x y z
N MET A 1 -18.99 -6.20 18.41
CA MET A 1 -18.38 -4.92 17.97
C MET A 1 -17.13 -4.73 18.82
N THR A 2 -15.95 -5.01 18.27
CA THR A 2 -14.69 -4.92 19.02
C THR A 2 -14.42 -3.46 19.35
N GLU A 3 -14.18 -3.13 20.61
CA GLU A 3 -13.85 -1.76 21.01
C GLU A 3 -12.47 -1.36 20.50
N LEU A 4 -12.42 -0.86 19.27
CA LEU A 4 -11.21 -0.33 18.64
C LEU A 4 -10.57 0.80 19.46
N LYS A 5 -11.37 1.52 20.27
CA LYS A 5 -10.91 2.63 21.11
C LYS A 5 -9.85 2.22 22.14
N PHE A 6 -9.83 0.96 22.59
CA PHE A 6 -8.84 0.45 23.55
C PHE A 6 -7.89 -0.58 22.94
N SER A 7 -7.90 -0.72 21.60
CA SER A 7 -7.08 -1.72 20.93
C SER A 7 -5.64 -1.21 20.71
N ASN A 8 -4.67 -1.95 21.26
CA ASN A 8 -3.25 -1.74 20.97
C ASN A 8 -2.80 -2.39 19.64
N SER A 9 -3.71 -3.07 18.91
CA SER A 9 -3.36 -3.82 17.71
C SER A 9 -2.65 -2.99 16.63
N MET A 10 -3.03 -1.71 16.47
CA MET A 10 -2.39 -0.82 15.49
C MET A 10 -0.93 -0.51 15.85
N ILE A 11 -0.67 -0.15 17.11
CA ILE A 11 0.68 0.16 17.56
C ILE A 11 1.55 -1.11 17.63
N GLU A 12 0.96 -2.26 17.97
CA GLU A 12 1.64 -3.55 17.91
C GLU A 12 2.04 -3.92 16.47
N ALA A 13 1.15 -3.70 15.49
CA ALA A 13 1.47 -3.93 14.08
C ALA A 13 2.58 -2.99 13.58
N TRP A 14 2.58 -1.74 14.04
CA TRP A 14 3.65 -0.77 13.76
C TRP A 14 5.00 -1.25 14.31
N TRP A 15 5.06 -1.63 15.59
CA TRP A 15 6.27 -2.16 16.22
C TRP A 15 6.77 -3.45 15.59
N ARG A 16 5.84 -4.34 15.20
CA ARG A 16 6.19 -5.57 14.47
C ARG A 16 6.87 -5.21 13.15
N SER A 17 6.36 -4.23 12.42
CA SER A 17 6.92 -3.82 11.13
C SER A 17 8.29 -3.17 11.27
N LEU A 18 8.45 -2.22 12.20
CA LEU A 18 9.75 -1.59 12.47
C LEU A 18 10.81 -2.64 12.83
N LYS A 19 10.49 -3.60 13.71
CA LYS A 19 11.48 -4.60 14.13
C LYS A 19 11.76 -5.62 13.03
N HIS A 20 10.73 -6.33 12.58
CA HIS A 20 10.90 -7.54 11.77
C HIS A 20 11.05 -7.26 10.28
N HIS A 21 10.46 -6.18 9.76
CA HIS A 21 10.57 -5.84 8.34
C HIS A 21 11.67 -4.81 8.05
N TRP A 22 12.18 -4.11 9.05
CA TRP A 22 13.23 -3.11 8.87
C TRP A 22 14.50 -3.40 9.66
N LEU A 23 14.46 -3.30 11.00
CA LEU A 23 15.70 -3.37 11.81
C LEU A 23 16.41 -4.72 11.69
N PHE A 24 15.68 -5.82 11.55
CA PHE A 24 16.25 -7.17 11.42
C PHE A 24 17.04 -7.39 10.12
N LEU A 25 16.94 -6.48 9.15
CA LEU A 25 17.71 -6.52 7.91
C LEU A 25 19.13 -5.96 8.06
N TYR A 26 19.46 -5.35 9.20
CA TYR A 26 20.71 -4.64 9.41
C TYR A 26 21.50 -5.17 10.62
N ALA A 27 22.82 -4.99 10.59
CA ALA A 27 23.66 -5.17 11.77
C ALA A 27 23.39 -4.03 12.77
N LEU A 28 22.97 -4.38 13.99
CA LEU A 28 22.65 -3.44 15.06
C LEU A 28 23.84 -3.31 16.03
N ASP A 29 25.00 -2.94 15.48
CA ASP A 29 26.31 -2.94 16.13
C ASP A 29 26.54 -1.80 17.14
N SER A 30 25.81 -0.70 17.00
CA SER A 30 25.90 0.45 17.89
C SER A 30 24.57 1.16 18.09
N VAL A 31 24.43 1.87 19.22
CA VAL A 31 23.27 2.72 19.48
C VAL A 31 23.11 3.80 18.40
N ALA A 32 24.21 4.33 17.87
CA ALA A 32 24.17 5.32 16.80
C ALA A 32 23.55 4.74 15.51
N THR A 33 23.95 3.52 15.13
CA THR A 33 23.35 2.79 14.00
C THR A 33 21.85 2.58 14.21
N VAL A 34 21.44 2.09 15.37
CA VAL A 34 20.02 1.86 15.69
C VAL A 34 19.23 3.15 15.60
N ARG A 35 19.71 4.25 16.19
CA ARG A 35 19.01 5.55 16.13
C ARG A 35 18.83 6.04 14.70
N ARG A 36 19.85 5.91 13.85
CA ARG A 36 19.78 6.30 12.44
C ARG A 36 18.76 5.47 11.68
N LEU A 37 18.78 4.14 11.85
CA LEU A 37 17.84 3.24 11.18
C LEU A 37 16.41 3.47 11.63
N VAL A 38 16.17 3.69 12.92
CA VAL A 38 14.84 4.01 13.46
C VAL A 38 14.35 5.35 12.93
N ALA A 39 15.19 6.39 12.96
CA ALA A 39 14.82 7.72 12.46
C ALA A 39 14.41 7.66 10.98
N PHE A 40 15.20 6.96 10.16
CA PHE A 40 14.86 6.74 8.75
C PHE A 40 13.52 6.04 8.58
N TYR A 41 13.29 4.92 9.27
CA TYR A 41 12.03 4.18 9.12
C TYR A 41 10.81 5.00 9.57
N VAL A 42 10.93 5.77 10.65
CA VAL A 42 9.85 6.63 11.13
C VAL A 42 9.48 7.67 10.07
N ASP A 43 10.47 8.31 9.45
CA ASP A 43 10.26 9.29 8.39
C ASP A 43 9.60 8.64 7.16
N GLU A 44 10.16 7.53 6.66
CA GLU A 44 9.60 6.80 5.52
C GLU A 44 8.18 6.30 5.78
N HIS A 45 7.93 5.70 6.95
CA HIS A 45 6.61 5.18 7.31
C HIS A 45 5.56 6.27 7.32
N ASN A 46 5.89 7.44 7.87
CA ASN A 46 4.92 8.53 8.02
C ASN A 46 4.74 9.35 6.74
N ARG A 47 5.79 9.54 5.93
CA ARG A 47 5.79 10.52 4.85
C ARG A 47 5.82 9.95 3.44
N VAL A 48 6.26 8.70 3.29
CA VAL A 48 6.58 8.15 1.97
C VAL A 48 5.74 6.92 1.68
N LEU A 49 5.55 6.03 2.65
CA LEU A 49 4.88 4.75 2.43
C LEU A 49 3.35 4.88 2.42
N PRO A 50 2.67 4.64 1.27
CA PRO A 50 1.23 4.65 1.23
C PRO A 50 0.65 3.38 1.87
N HIS A 51 -0.41 3.52 2.66
CA HIS A 51 -1.08 2.39 3.31
C HIS A 51 -2.44 2.10 2.68
N SER A 52 -2.71 0.82 2.42
CA SER A 52 -4.00 0.36 1.91
C SER A 52 -5.16 0.68 2.86
N ALA A 53 -4.92 0.62 4.18
CA ALA A 53 -5.89 1.03 5.19
C ALA A 53 -6.29 2.51 5.08
N PHE A 54 -5.40 3.35 4.53
CA PHE A 54 -5.61 4.79 4.30
C PHE A 54 -5.94 5.08 2.83
N ARG A 55 -6.40 4.06 2.09
CA ARG A 55 -6.77 4.16 0.67
C ARG A 55 -5.64 4.71 -0.21
N GLY A 56 -4.40 4.36 0.13
CA GLY A 56 -3.22 4.76 -0.63
C GLY A 56 -2.59 6.07 -0.19
N GLN A 57 -3.07 6.69 0.90
CA GLN A 57 -2.40 7.81 1.56
C GLN A 57 -1.34 7.32 2.54
N THR A 58 -0.39 8.20 2.85
CA THR A 58 0.58 8.05 3.95
C THR A 58 -0.07 8.44 5.29
N PRO A 59 0.52 8.05 6.43
CA PRO A 59 0.03 8.46 7.74
C PRO A 59 0.01 9.99 7.93
N ASP A 60 1.04 10.71 7.48
CA ASP A 60 1.09 12.18 7.57
C ASP A 60 -0.03 12.81 6.74
N GLU A 61 -0.26 12.35 5.51
CA GLU A 61 -1.33 12.86 4.65
C GLU A 61 -2.72 12.71 5.29
N MET A 62 -2.97 11.56 5.92
CA MET A 62 -4.22 11.31 6.63
C MET A 62 -4.33 12.15 7.91
N TYR A 63 -3.23 12.30 8.66
CA TYR A 63 -3.22 13.04 9.92
C TYR A 63 -3.39 14.55 9.71
N PHE A 64 -2.71 15.12 8.71
CA PHE A 64 -2.76 16.53 8.38
C PHE A 64 -3.87 16.90 7.38
N GLY A 65 -4.58 15.92 6.82
CA GLY A 65 -5.65 16.14 5.85
C GLY A 65 -5.16 16.69 4.51
N THR A 66 -3.93 16.35 4.10
CA THR A 66 -3.34 16.82 2.84
C THR A 66 -3.53 15.84 1.68
N GLY A 67 -4.02 14.62 1.95
CA GLY A 67 -4.16 13.53 0.97
C GLY A 67 -5.56 13.30 0.40
N ASP A 68 -6.54 14.18 0.67
CA ASP A 68 -7.95 13.96 0.30
C ASP A 68 -8.15 13.60 -1.18
N ALA A 69 -7.37 14.21 -2.08
CA ALA A 69 -7.45 13.97 -3.52
C ALA A 69 -6.81 12.63 -3.95
N ILE A 70 -5.85 12.10 -3.18
CA ILE A 70 -5.05 10.92 -3.56
C ILE A 70 -5.93 9.70 -3.75
N SER A 71 -6.86 9.47 -2.81
CA SER A 71 -7.76 8.30 -2.86
C SER A 71 -8.61 8.30 -4.14
N ALA A 72 -9.14 9.46 -4.53
CA ALA A 72 -9.97 9.61 -5.73
C ALA A 72 -9.13 9.47 -7.02
N GLU A 73 -7.93 10.05 -7.04
CA GLU A 73 -7.01 9.94 -8.17
C GLU A 73 -6.61 8.47 -8.41
N LEU A 74 -6.21 7.76 -7.36
CA LEU A 74 -5.82 6.35 -7.46
C LEU A 74 -6.97 5.48 -7.97
N ALA A 75 -8.20 5.73 -7.51
CA ALA A 75 -9.39 5.02 -8.00
C ALA A 75 -9.62 5.27 -9.50
N SER A 76 -9.57 6.54 -9.93
CA SER A 76 -9.71 6.91 -11.35
C SER A 76 -8.64 6.25 -12.22
N ARG A 77 -7.38 6.25 -11.77
CA ARG A 77 -6.27 5.60 -12.47
C ARG A 77 -6.44 4.09 -12.55
N ALA A 78 -6.90 3.44 -11.47
CA ALA A 78 -7.18 2.02 -11.47
C ALA A 78 -8.30 1.64 -12.46
N ASP A 79 -9.36 2.45 -12.54
CA ASP A 79 -10.45 2.25 -13.50
C ASP A 79 -10.01 2.44 -14.94
N ALA A 80 -9.19 3.47 -15.21
CA ALA A 80 -8.58 3.68 -16.52
C ALA A 80 -7.70 2.48 -16.93
N ALA A 81 -6.83 2.00 -16.03
CA ALA A 81 -5.97 0.84 -16.27
C ALA A 81 -6.79 -0.43 -16.53
N ARG A 82 -7.88 -0.65 -15.78
CA ARG A 82 -8.77 -1.80 -15.98
C ARG A 82 -9.44 -1.75 -17.35
N ARG A 83 -9.94 -0.57 -17.77
CA ARG A 83 -10.55 -0.39 -19.10
C ARG A 83 -9.54 -0.63 -20.22
N ALA A 84 -8.32 -0.12 -20.07
CA ALA A 84 -7.24 -0.34 -21.04
C ALA A 84 -6.92 -1.83 -21.18
N ARG A 85 -6.73 -2.54 -20.06
CA ARG A 85 -6.48 -3.98 -20.06
C ARG A 85 -7.61 -4.79 -20.69
N LEU A 86 -8.87 -4.43 -20.42
CA LEU A 86 -10.02 -5.10 -21.03
C LEU A 86 -10.07 -4.88 -22.55
N LYS A 87 -9.77 -3.67 -23.02
CA LYS A 87 -9.71 -3.37 -24.46
C LYS A 87 -8.63 -4.19 -25.15
N GLU A 88 -7.44 -4.23 -24.57
CA GLU A 88 -6.31 -5.00 -25.10
C GLU A 88 -6.61 -6.50 -25.10
N ASN A 89 -7.05 -7.06 -23.97
CA ASN A 89 -7.40 -8.47 -23.87
C ASN A 89 -8.52 -8.89 -24.84
N ARG A 90 -9.48 -7.99 -25.12
CA ARG A 90 -10.55 -8.25 -26.11
C ARG A 90 -10.06 -8.18 -27.55
N ALA A 91 -9.01 -7.42 -27.82
CA ALA A 91 -8.39 -7.33 -29.15
C ALA A 91 -7.42 -8.49 -29.41
N MET A 92 -6.96 -9.17 -28.36
CA MET A 92 -6.09 -10.33 -28.48
C MET A 92 -6.89 -11.58 -28.87
N THR A 93 -6.36 -12.32 -29.84
CA THR A 93 -6.82 -13.68 -30.16
C THR A 93 -5.99 -14.68 -29.38
N CYS A 94 -6.64 -15.51 -28.58
CA CYS A 94 -5.99 -16.59 -27.83
C CYS A 94 -5.99 -17.86 -28.69
N GLU A 95 -4.82 -18.31 -29.12
CA GLU A 95 -4.66 -19.49 -30.00
C GLU A 95 -5.19 -20.80 -29.36
N THR A 96 -5.21 -20.86 -28.02
CA THR A 96 -5.67 -22.03 -27.26
C THR A 96 -7.15 -21.95 -26.89
N CYS A 97 -7.77 -20.77 -27.00
CA CYS A 97 -9.13 -20.56 -26.54
C CYS A 97 -10.11 -20.99 -27.64
N PRO A 98 -11.12 -21.83 -27.33
CA PRO A 98 -12.12 -22.21 -28.33
C PRO A 98 -12.87 -20.96 -28.79
N VAL A 99 -13.03 -20.81 -30.11
CA VAL A 99 -13.90 -19.77 -30.68
C VAL A 99 -15.32 -19.99 -30.16
N LEU A 100 -15.78 -19.08 -29.31
CA LEU A 100 -17.18 -19.02 -28.92
C LEU A 100 -17.97 -18.56 -30.16
N ASN A 101 -18.55 -19.52 -30.88
CA ASN A 101 -19.53 -19.22 -31.93
C ASN A 101 -20.72 -18.51 -31.26
N ALA A 102 -20.77 -17.19 -31.40
CA ALA A 102 -21.96 -16.42 -31.09
C ALA A 102 -23.00 -16.71 -32.19
N THR A 103 -23.77 -17.79 -32.03
CA THR A 103 -25.01 -18.00 -32.78
C THR A 103 -26.01 -16.94 -32.33
N VAL A 104 -26.29 -16.02 -33.25
CA VAL A 104 -27.42 -15.08 -33.23
C VAL A 104 -28.74 -15.84 -33.35
#